data_AF-A0A3B9W9E5-F1
#
_entry.id   AF-A0A3B9W9E5-F1
#
_cell.length_a   1.000
_cell.length_b   1.000
_cell.length_c   1.000
_cell.angle_alpha   90.00
_cell.angle_beta   90.00
_cell.angle_gamma   90.00
#
_symmetry.space_group_name_H-M   'P 1'
#
loop_
_entity.id
_entity.type
_entity.pdbx_description
1 polymer ?
#
loop_
_entity_poly.entity_id
_entity_poly.type
_entity_poly.pdbx_seq_one_letter_code
_entity_poly.pdbx_strand_id
1 'polypeptide(L)'
;FRSAKGTKVLHLQLNPNVALEIDRTSGSEAHSVVVRGTAAMITDSAEIKRVEGLGLRPWLNTEKIEFVEITPTRITGRAFRLGH
;
A
#
# COMPACT_ATOMS: atom_id res chain seq x y z
N PHE A 1 2.18 2.10 2.86
CA PHE A 1 2.44 2.89 1.62
C PHE A 1 2.33 4.39 1.94
N ARG A 2 2.80 5.30 1.07
CA ARG A 2 2.77 6.76 1.32
C ARG A 2 1.66 7.42 0.49
N SER A 3 0.90 8.35 1.06
CA SER A 3 -0.21 9.05 0.39
C SER A 3 -0.05 10.57 0.46
N ALA A 4 -0.51 11.28 -0.56
CA ALA A 4 -0.67 12.74 -0.54
C ALA A 4 -1.99 13.12 0.18
N LYS A 5 -2.04 14.31 0.79
CA LYS A 5 -3.21 14.76 1.56
C LYS A 5 -4.40 15.05 0.63
N GLY A 6 -5.55 14.47 0.95
CA GLY A 6 -6.81 14.59 0.18
C GLY A 6 -7.80 13.49 0.58
N THR A 7 -9.05 13.57 0.11
CA THR A 7 -10.24 12.74 0.44
C THR A 7 -10.01 11.25 0.72
N LYS A 8 -8.97 10.64 0.15
CA LYS A 8 -8.53 9.26 0.45
C LYS A 8 -8.06 9.06 1.90
N VAL A 9 -7.34 10.01 2.49
CA VAL A 9 -6.83 9.92 3.87
C VAL A 9 -7.97 10.08 4.89
N LEU A 10 -8.95 10.93 4.59
CA LEU A 10 -10.14 11.08 5.44
C LEU A 10 -11.00 9.81 5.44
N HIS A 11 -11.12 9.13 4.30
CA HIS A 11 -11.89 7.87 4.20
C HIS A 11 -11.26 6.71 4.96
N LEU A 12 -9.92 6.63 5.09
CA LEU A 12 -9.27 5.59 5.90
C LEU A 12 -9.60 5.70 7.38
N GLN A 13 -9.82 6.92 7.88
CA GLN A 13 -10.26 7.12 9.27
C GLN A 13 -11.73 6.74 9.49
N LEU A 14 -12.56 6.80 8.44
CA LEU A 14 -14.00 6.49 8.49
C LEU A 14 -14.29 5.02 8.23
N ASN A 15 -13.48 4.35 7.40
CA ASN A 15 -13.53 2.92 7.16
C ASN A 15 -12.09 2.39 6.97
N PRO A 16 -11.52 1.74 7.99
CA PRO A 16 -10.14 1.28 7.92
C PRO A 16 -9.99 0.07 6.99
N ASN A 17 -11.08 -0.58 6.56
CA ASN A 17 -11.00 -1.75 5.70
C ASN A 17 -10.52 -1.36 4.30
N VAL A 18 -9.38 -1.91 3.90
CA VAL A 18 -8.74 -1.64 2.62
C VAL A 18 -8.47 -2.92 1.84
N ALA A 19 -8.34 -2.77 0.53
CA ALA A 19 -7.71 -3.74 -0.35
C ALA A 19 -6.55 -3.06 -1.09
N LEU A 20 -5.40 -3.74 -1.13
CA LEU A 20 -4.22 -3.36 -1.92
C LEU A 20 -3.99 -4.45 -2.96
N GLU A 21 -3.85 -4.06 -4.22
CA GLU A 21 -3.58 -4.96 -5.34
C GLU A 21 -2.19 -4.64 -5.93
N ILE A 22 -1.45 -5.71 -6.25
CA ILE A 22 -0.14 -5.64 -6.88
C ILE A 22 -0.13 -6.67 -8.02
N ASP A 23 0.00 -6.17 -9.24
CA ASP A 23 0.08 -7.00 -10.43
C ASP A 23 1.45 -6.89 -11.10
N ARG A 24 1.90 -7.99 -11.69
CA ARG A 24 3.13 -8.06 -12.47
C ARG A 24 2.97 -9.00 -13.65
N THR A 25 3.45 -8.59 -14.81
CA THR A 25 3.55 -9.43 -16.01
C THR A 25 5.03 -9.65 -16.37
N SER A 26 5.38 -10.85 -16.81
CA SER A 26 6.70 -11.19 -17.36
C SER A 26 6.56 -12.27 -18.43
N GLY A 27 6.90 -11.93 -19.68
CA GLY A 27 6.70 -12.85 -20.80
C GLY A 27 5.24 -13.26 -20.94
N SER A 28 4.98 -14.57 -20.95
CA SER A 28 3.64 -15.15 -20.99
C SER A 28 3.08 -15.49 -19.61
N GLU A 29 3.63 -14.92 -18.54
CA GLU A 29 3.17 -15.12 -17.18
C GLU A 29 2.68 -13.80 -16.57
N ALA A 30 1.61 -13.88 -15.80
CA ALA A 30 1.11 -12.78 -14.98
C ALA A 30 0.84 -13.26 -13.56
N HIS A 31 1.13 -12.40 -12.60
CA HIS A 31 0.85 -12.61 -11.19
C HIS A 31 0.03 -11.43 -10.68
N SER A 32 -0.97 -11.73 -9.86
CA SER A 32 -1.78 -10.75 -9.14
C SER A 32 -1.81 -11.13 -7.66
N VAL A 33 -1.53 -10.17 -6.78
CA VAL A 33 -1.63 -10.32 -5.34
C VAL A 33 -2.59 -9.28 -4.80
N VAL A 34 -3.61 -9.76 -4.08
CA VAL A 34 -4.58 -8.91 -3.39
C VAL A 34 -4.41 -9.11 -1.88
N VAL A 35 -4.20 -8.00 -1.18
CA VAL A 35 -4.12 -7.91 0.28
C VAL A 35 -5.35 -7.19 0.79
N ARG A 36 -6.13 -7.85 1.64
CA ARG A 36 -7.23 -7.22 2.41
C ARG A 36 -6.76 -7.03 3.85
N GLY A 37 -7.17 -5.94 4.48
CA GLY A 37 -6.75 -5.65 5.84
C GLY A 37 -7.31 -4.34 6.36
N THR A 38 -6.74 -3.89 7.46
CA THR A 38 -7.02 -2.57 8.04
C THR A 38 -5.86 -1.62 7.78
N ALA A 39 -6.17 -0.36 7.47
CA ALA A 39 -5.18 0.69 7.30
C ALA A 39 -5.24 1.68 8.46
N ALA A 40 -4.06 2.11 8.92
CA ALA A 40 -3.92 3.13 9.93
C ALA A 40 -2.82 4.13 9.53
N MET A 41 -3.00 5.40 9.89
CA MET A 41 -1.92 6.38 9.78
C MET A 41 -0.90 6.15 10.88
N ILE A 42 0.37 6.17 10.51
CA ILE A 42 1.45 6.23 11.47
C ILE A 42 1.62 7.70 11.88
N THR A 43 1.26 8.01 13.12
CA THR A 43 1.39 9.35 13.69
C THR A 43 2.48 9.46 14.76
N ASP A 44 2.95 8.33 15.29
CA ASP A 44 4.02 8.32 16.29
C ASP A 44 5.37 8.70 15.65
N SER A 45 6.08 9.62 16.31
CA SER A 45 7.32 10.19 15.77
C SER A 45 8.50 9.20 15.75
N ALA A 46 8.56 8.26 16.69
CA ALA A 46 9.60 7.23 16.71
C ALA A 46 9.34 6.18 15.62
N GLU A 47 8.07 5.83 15.43
CA GLU A 47 7.61 4.97 14.35
C GLU A 47 7.90 5.56 12.97
N ILE A 48 7.61 6.85 12.78
CA ILE A 48 7.93 7.57 11.53
C ILE A 48 9.42 7.47 11.22
N LYS A 49 10.31 7.78 12.19
CA LYS A 49 11.76 7.67 11.98
C LYS A 49 12.20 6.27 11.59
N ARG A 50 11.60 5.24 12.20
CA ARG A 50 11.89 3.85 11.85
C ARG A 50 11.50 3.55 10.40
N VAL A 51 10.30 3.96 9.98
CA VAL A 51 9.78 3.69 8.64
C VAL A 51 10.49 4.55 7.58
N GLU A 52 10.97 5.74 7.93
CA GLU A 52 11.87 6.53 7.07
C GLU A 52 13.18 5.80 6.77
N GLY A 53 13.72 5.07 7.75
CA GLY A 53 14.90 4.21 7.58
C GLY A 53 14.72 3.06 6.58
N LEU A 54 13.48 2.70 6.21
CA LEU A 54 13.20 1.62 5.24
C LEU A 54 13.42 2.05 3.78
N GLY A 55 13.76 3.32 3.52
CA GLY A 55 14.09 3.80 2.18
C GLY A 55 12.91 3.84 1.20
N LEU A 56 11.68 3.90 1.69
CA LEU A 56 10.47 4.01 0.87
C LEU A 56 10.50 5.31 0.04
N ARG A 57 10.55 5.19 -1.30
CA ARG A 57 10.57 6.35 -2.21
C ARG A 57 9.19 6.58 -2.83
N PRO A 58 8.56 7.75 -2.61
CA PRO A 58 7.32 8.10 -3.32
C PRO A 58 7.63 8.44 -4.78
N TRP A 59 6.66 8.19 -5.67
CA TRP A 59 6.76 8.60 -7.07
C TRP A 59 6.61 10.11 -7.27
N LEU A 60 5.97 10.80 -6.34
CA LEU A 60 5.78 12.26 -6.38
C LEU A 60 6.57 12.91 -5.24
N ASN A 61 7.33 13.95 -5.59
CA ASN A 61 8.10 14.74 -4.64
C ASN A 61 7.22 15.81 -4.00
N THR A 62 6.37 15.42 -3.06
CA THR A 62 5.49 16.35 -2.32
C THR A 62 6.08 16.64 -0.94
N GLU A 63 5.99 17.89 -0.47
CA GLU A 63 6.60 18.35 0.79
C GLU A 63 6.09 17.65 2.06
N LYS A 64 4.90 17.05 2.02
CA LYS A 64 4.30 16.39 3.20
C LYS A 64 3.99 14.94 2.90
N ILE A 65 4.70 14.04 3.58
CA ILE A 65 4.59 12.60 3.41
C ILE A 65 3.82 12.02 4.61
N GLU A 66 2.68 11.40 4.34
CA GLU A 66 1.91 10.65 5.34
C GLU A 66 2.14 9.15 5.14
N PHE A 67 2.46 8.44 6.24
CA PHE A 67 2.66 7.00 6.23
C PHE A 67 1.37 6.28 6.62
N VAL A 68 1.01 5.28 5.81
CA VAL A 68 -0.11 4.38 6.08
C VAL A 68 0.45 2.97 6.25
N GLU A 69 0.20 2.39 7.41
CA GLU A 69 0.41 0.96 7.67
C GLU A 69 -0.85 0.20 7.23
N ILE A 70 -0.66 -0.96 6.58
CA ILE A 70 -1.74 -1.92 6.35
C ILE A 70 -1.42 -3.16 7.16
N THR A 71 -2.32 -3.55 8.06
CA THR A 71 -2.28 -4.85 8.75
C THR A 71 -3.12 -5.86 7.95
N PRO A 72 -2.49 -6.84 7.27
CA PRO A 72 -3.22 -7.80 6.45
C PRO A 72 -4.10 -8.71 7.30
N THR A 73 -5.35 -8.91 6.88
CA THR A 73 -6.25 -9.95 7.41
C THR A 73 -6.40 -11.12 6.42
N ARG A 74 -6.21 -10.86 5.13
CA ARG A 74 -6.20 -11.90 4.09
C ARG A 74 -5.28 -11.52 2.94
N ILE A 75 -4.48 -12.47 2.47
CA ILE A 75 -3.65 -12.33 1.27
C ILE A 75 -4.05 -13.43 0.30
N THR A 76 -4.29 -13.07 -0.96
CA THR A 76 -4.57 -14.03 -2.04
C THR A 76 -3.70 -13.72 -3.23
N GLY A 77 -3.10 -14.75 -3.82
CA GLY A 77 -2.31 -14.65 -5.04
C GLY A 77 -2.90 -15.50 -6.16
N ARG A 78 -2.82 -15.01 -7.39
CA ARG A 78 -3.15 -15.76 -8.61
C ARG A 78 -2.00 -15.66 -9.60
N ALA A 79 -1.69 -16.77 -10.24
CA ALA A 79 -0.79 -16.83 -11.37
C ALA A 79 -1.58 -17.23 -12.62
N PHE A 80 -1.25 -16.62 -13.74
CA PHE A 80 -1.91 -16.83 -15.03
C PHE A 80 -0.83 -17.07 -16.08
N ARG A 81 -1.07 -18.01 -16.99
CA ARG A 81 -0.41 -17.99 -18.30
C ARG A 81 -1.23 -17.11 -19.22
N LEU A 82 -0.62 -16.04 -19.71
CA LEU A 82 -1.17 -15.19 -20.72
C LEU A 82 -1.17 -15.99 -22.04
N GLY A 83 -2.35 -16.13 -22.64
CA GLY A 83 -2.47 -16.74 -23.96
C GLY A 83 -1.79 -15.85 -25.00
N HIS A 84 -0.92 -16.44 -25.80
CA HIS A 84 -0.45 -15.84 -27.05
C HIS A 84 -1.57 -15.86 -28.08
#